data_AF-A0A5C4VLQ6-F1
#
_entry.id   AF-A0A5C4VLQ6-F1
#
_cell.length_a   1.000
_cell.length_b   1.000
_cell.length_c   1.000
_cell.angle_alpha   90.00
_cell.angle_beta   90.00
_cell.angle_gamma   90.00
#
_symmetry.space_group_name_H-M   'P 1'
#
loop_
_entity.id
_entity.type
_entity.pdbx_description
1 polymer ?
#
loop_
_entity_poly.entity_id
_entity_poly.type
_entity_poly.pdbx_seq_one_letter_code
_entity_poly.pdbx_strand_id
1 'polypeptide(L)'
;MDRAPGAAAIIAGAMLGAAPLIELVGTTRGDTDSAADGLRFLDESAYRYGLAGFVLVVGGVALIVAALGFAQALGRRGPLALGVLTVSTLAVVAGASVLFAGVIRHTSHGTIDYIEGMDHGWAESAYLAVHLIGTQALLPMAHHLLAAWLVGIALVLLRAGRRRIALVGVLPALLLALFAVDAVVPFADDGSASGIVWVAYVLTMLVAQPLALVALGLAVLRTGTGPLVGAPTGPALSGPGGTTPPTG
;
A
#
# COMPACT_ATOMS: atom_id res chain seq x y z
N MET A 1 -13.30 -9.67 -16.99
CA MET A 1 -12.85 -8.55 -16.12
C MET A 1 -12.29 -9.02 -14.77
N ASP A 2 -12.39 -10.31 -14.42
CA ASP A 2 -12.12 -10.83 -13.07
C ASP A 2 -10.64 -10.90 -12.64
N ARG A 3 -9.69 -10.60 -13.54
CA ARG A 3 -8.24 -10.68 -13.26
C ARG A 3 -7.56 -9.31 -13.14
N ALA A 4 -8.22 -8.25 -13.61
CA ALA A 4 -7.70 -6.88 -13.57
C ALA A 4 -7.27 -6.42 -12.16
N PRO A 5 -8.04 -6.64 -11.07
CA PRO A 5 -7.59 -6.23 -9.73
C PRO A 5 -6.32 -6.94 -9.27
N GLY A 6 -6.16 -8.21 -9.63
CA GLY A 6 -4.96 -8.98 -9.29
C GLY A 6 -3.71 -8.48 -10.02
N ALA A 7 -3.83 -8.18 -11.32
CA ALA A 7 -2.75 -7.58 -12.09
C ALA A 7 -2.38 -6.18 -11.58
N ALA A 8 -3.38 -5.35 -11.26
CA ALA A 8 -3.16 -4.02 -10.69
C ALA A 8 -2.45 -4.07 -9.32
N ALA A 9 -2.81 -5.03 -8.46
CA ALA A 9 -2.11 -5.23 -7.17
C ALA A 9 -0.64 -5.66 -7.37
N ILE A 10 -0.35 -6.51 -8.36
CA ILE A 10 1.04 -6.89 -8.67
C ILE A 10 1.83 -5.67 -9.15
N ILE A 11 1.25 -4.86 -10.06
CA ILE A 11 1.91 -3.64 -10.55
C ILE A 11 2.16 -2.68 -9.38
N ALA A 12 1.14 -2.44 -8.53
CA ALA A 12 1.29 -1.59 -7.35
C ALA A 12 2.42 -2.10 -6.46
N GLY A 13 2.42 -3.38 -6.09
CA GLY A 13 3.47 -3.96 -5.25
C GLY A 13 4.85 -3.86 -5.88
N ALA A 14 4.99 -4.17 -7.18
CA ALA A 14 6.26 -4.05 -7.88
C ALA A 14 6.79 -2.61 -7.91
N MET A 15 5.92 -1.62 -8.20
CA MET A 15 6.30 -0.21 -8.26
C MET A 15 6.67 0.33 -6.86
N LEU A 16 5.85 0.05 -5.84
CA LEU A 16 6.14 0.49 -4.47
C LEU A 16 7.46 -0.13 -3.95
N GLY A 17 7.76 -1.37 -4.30
CA GLY A 17 9.04 -2.00 -3.93
C GLY A 17 10.23 -1.49 -4.75
N ALA A 18 10.02 -1.12 -6.03
CA ALA A 18 11.09 -0.62 -6.89
C ALA A 18 11.51 0.81 -6.54
N ALA A 19 10.58 1.69 -6.14
CA ALA A 19 10.87 3.09 -5.84
C ALA A 19 12.05 3.29 -4.85
N PRO A 20 12.07 2.69 -3.64
CA PRO A 20 13.20 2.85 -2.73
C PRO A 20 14.48 2.21 -3.27
N LEU A 21 14.39 1.10 -4.03
CA LEU A 21 15.56 0.45 -4.63
C LEU A 21 16.22 1.33 -5.69
N ILE A 22 15.43 2.08 -6.47
CA ILE A 22 15.95 3.02 -7.48
C ILE A 22 16.79 4.13 -6.81
N GLU A 23 16.39 4.57 -5.63
CA GLU A 23 17.10 5.60 -4.85
C GLU A 23 18.33 5.03 -4.11
N LEU A 24 18.27 3.77 -3.67
CA LEU A 24 19.38 3.07 -3.01
C LEU A 24 20.51 2.66 -3.97
N VAL A 25 20.20 2.40 -5.24
CA VAL A 25 21.22 1.96 -6.21
C VAL A 25 22.16 3.11 -6.55
N GLY A 26 23.42 2.97 -6.13
CA GLY A 26 24.49 3.91 -6.47
C GLY A 26 24.52 5.17 -5.61
N THR A 27 23.91 5.15 -4.42
CA THR A 27 24.07 6.16 -3.38
C THR A 27 25.00 5.63 -2.28
N THR A 28 26.05 6.38 -1.96
CA THR A 28 27.00 6.06 -0.87
C THR A 28 26.73 6.86 0.40
N ARG A 29 25.75 7.77 0.37
CA ARG A 29 25.38 8.64 1.48
C ARG A 29 24.05 8.17 2.06
N GLY A 30 24.04 7.93 3.37
CA GLY A 30 22.82 7.67 4.12
C GLY A 30 21.96 8.94 4.24
N ASP A 31 20.72 8.76 4.69
CA ASP A 31 19.85 9.85 5.10
C ASP A 31 20.58 10.78 6.07
N THR A 32 20.67 12.06 5.73
CA THR A 32 21.29 13.08 6.56
C THR A 32 20.24 14.12 6.89
N ASP A 33 20.10 14.49 8.16
CA ASP A 33 19.22 15.58 8.63
C ASP A 33 19.67 16.99 8.15
N SER A 34 20.45 17.05 7.07
CA SER A 34 21.09 18.23 6.48
C SER A 34 20.42 18.57 5.16
N ALA A 35 19.76 19.73 5.09
CA ALA A 35 19.13 20.23 3.87
C ALA A 35 20.15 20.39 2.72
N ALA A 36 21.36 20.86 3.05
CA ALA A 36 22.45 21.05 2.09
C ALA A 36 22.92 19.73 1.47
N ASP A 37 22.97 18.65 2.25
CA ASP A 37 23.30 17.33 1.72
C ASP A 37 22.15 16.74 0.90
N GLY A 38 20.90 17.04 1.28
CA GLY A 38 19.71 16.70 0.51
C GLY A 38 19.65 17.39 -0.86
N LEU A 39 19.99 18.67 -0.94
CA LEU A 39 20.15 19.39 -2.22
C LEU A 39 21.25 18.78 -3.07
N ARG A 40 22.41 18.49 -2.48
CA ARG A 40 23.51 17.84 -3.20
C ARG A 40 23.12 16.46 -3.74
N PHE A 41 22.34 15.69 -2.98
CA PHE A 41 21.78 14.43 -3.47
C PHE A 41 20.85 14.66 -4.67
N LEU A 42 19.98 15.68 -4.63
CA LEU A 42 19.13 16.00 -5.77
C LEU A 42 19.95 16.36 -7.01
N ASP A 43 21.01 17.15 -6.88
CA ASP A 43 21.91 17.47 -7.99
C ASP A 43 22.60 16.22 -8.55
N GLU A 44 23.18 15.39 -7.66
CA GLU A 44 23.90 14.16 -8.06
C GLU A 44 22.97 13.06 -8.60
N SER A 45 21.69 13.04 -8.20
CA SER A 45 20.76 11.93 -8.43
C SER A 45 19.39 12.33 -8.99
N ALA A 46 19.25 13.53 -9.58
CA ALA A 46 18.00 14.10 -10.07
C ALA A 46 17.19 13.11 -10.92
N TYR A 47 17.86 12.44 -11.86
CA TYR A 47 17.23 11.45 -12.73
C TYR A 47 16.63 10.28 -11.95
N ARG A 48 17.36 9.74 -10.96
CA ARG A 48 16.89 8.61 -10.13
C ARG A 48 15.73 9.03 -9.25
N TYR A 49 15.82 10.20 -8.64
CA TYR A 49 14.76 10.77 -7.82
C TYR A 49 13.47 11.00 -8.64
N GLY A 50 13.63 11.57 -9.84
CA GLY A 50 12.52 11.74 -10.79
C GLY A 50 11.91 10.41 -11.26
N LEU A 51 12.74 9.40 -11.51
CA LEU A 51 12.29 8.06 -11.90
C LEU A 51 11.56 7.33 -10.77
N ALA A 52 12.07 7.41 -9.55
CA ALA A 52 11.40 6.88 -8.37
C ALA A 52 10.04 7.56 -8.15
N GLY A 53 9.97 8.89 -8.32
CA GLY A 53 8.72 9.65 -8.34
C GLY A 53 7.72 9.13 -9.39
N PHE A 54 8.17 8.92 -10.63
CA PHE A 54 7.33 8.36 -11.70
C PHE A 54 6.81 6.96 -11.37
N VAL A 55 7.68 6.09 -10.84
CA VAL A 55 7.31 4.74 -10.40
C VAL A 55 6.25 4.79 -9.30
N LEU A 56 6.36 5.71 -8.33
CA LEU A 56 5.32 5.93 -7.32
C LEU A 56 4.00 6.39 -7.95
N VAL A 57 4.01 7.28 -8.95
CA VAL A 57 2.78 7.68 -9.68
C VAL A 57 2.08 6.46 -10.27
N VAL A 58 2.82 5.62 -11.00
CA VAL A 58 2.28 4.38 -11.59
C VAL A 58 1.76 3.44 -10.50
N GLY A 59 2.52 3.27 -9.41
CA GLY A 59 2.15 2.44 -8.27
C GLY A 59 0.87 2.92 -7.57
N GLY A 60 0.72 4.23 -7.37
CA GLY A 60 -0.46 4.85 -6.75
C GLY A 60 -1.72 4.68 -7.60
N VAL A 61 -1.63 4.91 -8.92
CA VAL A 61 -2.74 4.64 -9.85
C VAL A 61 -3.12 3.17 -9.83
N ALA A 62 -2.13 2.27 -9.92
CA ALA A 62 -2.37 0.83 -9.89
C ALA A 62 -3.02 0.38 -8.57
N LEU A 63 -2.64 0.98 -7.44
CA LEU A 63 -3.23 0.71 -6.13
C LEU A 63 -4.70 1.15 -6.07
N ILE A 64 -5.05 2.32 -6.62
CA ILE A 64 -6.44 2.76 -6.72
C ILE A 64 -7.26 1.78 -7.56
N VAL A 65 -6.75 1.38 -8.72
CA VAL A 65 -7.41 0.41 -9.60
C VAL A 65 -7.60 -0.94 -8.89
N ALA A 66 -6.58 -1.41 -8.18
CA ALA A 66 -6.66 -2.63 -7.38
C ALA A 66 -7.76 -2.49 -6.31
N ALA A 67 -7.73 -1.42 -5.51
CA ALA A 67 -8.70 -1.18 -4.43
C ALA A 67 -10.15 -1.19 -4.95
N LEU A 68 -10.43 -0.45 -6.02
CA LEU A 68 -11.75 -0.40 -6.64
C LEU A 68 -12.16 -1.76 -7.21
N GLY A 69 -11.25 -2.46 -7.88
CA GLY A 69 -11.53 -3.78 -8.44
C GLY A 69 -11.78 -4.85 -7.37
N PHE A 70 -11.03 -4.82 -6.26
CA PHE A 70 -11.28 -5.69 -5.09
C PHE A 70 -12.62 -5.36 -4.43
N ALA A 71 -12.94 -4.06 -4.27
CA ALA A 71 -14.21 -3.63 -3.72
C ALA A 71 -15.39 -4.13 -4.56
N GLN A 72 -15.29 -4.03 -5.89
CA GLN A 72 -16.30 -4.54 -6.81
C GLN A 72 -16.38 -6.07 -6.82
N ALA A 73 -15.24 -6.76 -6.74
CA ALA A 73 -15.19 -8.22 -6.78
C ALA A 73 -15.75 -8.86 -5.50
N LEU A 74 -15.33 -8.36 -4.34
CA LEU A 74 -15.69 -8.90 -3.02
C LEU A 74 -17.00 -8.30 -2.49
N GLY A 75 -17.39 -7.10 -2.95
CA GLY A 75 -18.62 -6.40 -2.55
C GLY A 75 -19.90 -6.90 -3.23
N ARG A 76 -19.81 -7.90 -4.12
CA ARG A 76 -20.99 -8.47 -4.79
C ARG A 76 -21.79 -9.38 -3.84
N ARG A 77 -22.78 -8.76 -3.18
CA ARG A 77 -23.94 -9.40 -2.53
C ARG A 77 -23.63 -10.42 -1.43
N GLY A 78 -22.93 -9.98 -0.39
CA GLY A 78 -22.77 -10.73 0.86
C GLY A 78 -22.83 -9.81 2.10
N PRO A 79 -22.98 -10.37 3.31
CA PRO A 79 -23.08 -9.61 4.56
C PRO A 79 -21.84 -8.74 4.86
N LEU A 80 -20.73 -9.00 4.18
CA LEU A 80 -19.46 -8.27 4.33
C LEU A 80 -19.27 -7.13 3.29
N ALA A 81 -20.21 -6.92 2.37
CA ALA A 81 -20.05 -6.00 1.25
C ALA A 81 -19.76 -4.55 1.68
N LEU A 82 -20.49 -4.04 2.67
CA LEU A 82 -20.27 -2.69 3.20
C LEU A 82 -18.88 -2.58 3.86
N GLY A 83 -18.47 -3.59 4.63
CA GLY A 83 -17.13 -3.61 5.24
C GLY A 83 -16.00 -3.61 4.22
N VAL A 84 -16.15 -4.36 3.13
CA VAL A 84 -15.19 -4.36 2.01
C VAL A 84 -15.10 -2.99 1.34
N LEU A 85 -16.24 -2.34 1.08
CA LEU A 85 -16.27 -1.00 0.50
C LEU A 85 -15.58 0.02 1.41
N THR A 86 -15.95 0.04 2.70
CA THR A 86 -15.38 0.95 3.69
C THR A 86 -13.87 0.76 3.84
N VAL A 87 -13.39 -0.48 3.92
CA VAL A 87 -11.96 -0.74 4.03
C VAL A 87 -11.23 -0.34 2.75
N SER A 88 -11.85 -0.52 1.57
CA SER A 88 -11.23 -0.17 0.28
C SER A 88 -11.05 1.33 0.04
N THR A 89 -11.80 2.19 0.72
CA THR A 89 -11.54 3.64 0.66
C THR A 89 -10.17 3.99 1.25
N LEU A 90 -9.69 3.24 2.25
CA LEU A 90 -8.36 3.42 2.82
C LEU A 90 -7.27 3.22 1.76
N ALA A 91 -7.39 2.19 0.92
CA ALA A 91 -6.43 1.97 -0.17
C ALA A 91 -6.55 2.98 -1.31
N VAL A 92 -7.73 3.55 -1.56
CA VAL A 92 -7.87 4.66 -2.51
C VAL A 92 -7.14 5.90 -2.00
N VAL A 93 -7.32 6.25 -0.72
CA VAL A 93 -6.59 7.37 -0.10
C VAL A 93 -5.09 7.07 -0.06
N ALA A 94 -4.67 5.85 0.29
CA ALA A 94 -3.28 5.43 0.23
C ALA A 94 -2.69 5.60 -1.17
N GLY A 95 -3.37 5.11 -2.21
CA GLY A 95 -2.93 5.24 -3.59
C GLY A 95 -2.86 6.68 -4.07
N ALA A 96 -3.80 7.53 -3.64
CA ALA A 96 -3.74 8.97 -3.91
C ALA A 96 -2.52 9.62 -3.23
N SER A 97 -2.25 9.28 -1.97
CA SER A 97 -1.07 9.78 -1.25
C SER A 97 0.24 9.35 -1.89
N VAL A 98 0.36 8.07 -2.31
CA VAL A 98 1.53 7.58 -3.08
C VAL A 98 1.66 8.33 -4.40
N LEU A 99 0.55 8.54 -5.12
CA LEU A 99 0.52 9.27 -6.37
C LEU A 99 1.02 10.70 -6.18
N PHE A 100 0.49 11.44 -5.20
CA PHE A 100 0.90 12.81 -4.95
C PHE A 100 2.35 12.90 -4.47
N ALA A 101 2.80 12.01 -3.60
CA ALA A 101 4.21 11.92 -3.24
C ALA A 101 5.09 11.67 -4.47
N GLY A 102 4.67 10.79 -5.37
CA GLY A 102 5.34 10.52 -6.64
C GLY A 102 5.39 11.73 -7.57
N VAL A 103 4.28 12.45 -7.73
CA VAL A 103 4.22 13.70 -8.53
C VAL A 103 5.18 14.73 -7.96
N ILE A 104 5.14 14.96 -6.65
CA ILE A 104 6.03 15.89 -5.96
C ILE A 104 7.49 15.53 -6.24
N ARG A 105 7.89 14.26 -6.05
CA ARG A 105 9.27 13.82 -6.34
C ARG A 105 9.65 13.97 -7.81
N HIS A 106 8.73 13.64 -8.71
CA HIS A 106 8.99 13.68 -10.14
C HIS A 106 9.20 15.11 -10.65
N THR A 107 8.49 16.10 -10.11
CA THR A 107 8.52 17.48 -10.62
C THR A 107 9.36 18.45 -9.78
N SER A 108 9.73 18.08 -8.54
CA SER A 108 10.38 19.03 -7.64
C SER A 108 11.82 19.35 -8.03
N HIS A 109 12.60 18.40 -8.55
CA HIS A 109 14.02 18.62 -8.86
C HIS A 109 14.24 19.85 -9.76
N GLY A 110 13.63 19.91 -10.94
CA GLY A 110 13.79 21.07 -11.83
C GLY A 110 13.21 22.38 -11.27
N THR A 111 12.22 22.31 -10.38
CA THR A 111 11.69 23.49 -9.69
C THR A 111 12.68 24.00 -8.63
N ILE A 112 13.30 23.08 -7.89
CA ILE A 112 14.31 23.38 -6.87
C ILE A 112 15.57 23.94 -7.52
N ASP A 113 16.04 23.34 -8.62
CA ASP A 113 17.20 23.83 -9.39
C ASP A 113 16.97 25.28 -9.88
N TYR A 114 15.77 25.59 -10.34
CA TYR A 114 15.40 26.95 -10.73
C TYR A 114 15.44 27.93 -9.54
N ILE A 115 14.95 27.51 -8.37
CA ILE A 115 14.99 28.33 -7.14
C ILE A 115 16.44 28.54 -6.69
N GLU A 116 17.28 27.49 -6.76
CA GLU A 116 18.69 27.57 -6.39
C GLU A 116 19.46 28.56 -7.26
N GLY A 117 19.13 28.64 -8.55
CA GLY A 117 19.69 29.66 -9.44
C GLY A 117 19.36 31.10 -9.06
N MET A 118 18.34 31.33 -8.21
CA MET A 118 17.98 32.65 -7.68
C MET A 118 18.52 32.89 -6.27
N ASP A 119 18.32 31.94 -5.36
CA ASP A 119 18.78 31.99 -3.96
C ASP A 119 18.90 30.57 -3.37
N HIS A 120 20.10 30.24 -2.90
CA HIS A 120 20.39 28.91 -2.35
C HIS A 120 19.63 28.62 -1.05
N GLY A 121 19.43 29.62 -0.17
CA GLY A 121 18.69 29.42 1.08
C GLY A 121 17.20 29.19 0.84
N TRP A 122 16.64 29.78 -0.21
CA TRP A 122 15.27 29.48 -0.67
C TRP A 122 15.16 28.06 -1.22
N ALA A 123 16.19 27.57 -1.93
CA ALA A 123 16.22 26.20 -2.42
C ALA A 123 16.25 25.17 -1.29
N GLU A 124 17.05 25.40 -0.24
CA GLU A 124 17.08 24.54 0.95
C GLU A 124 15.69 24.47 1.62
N SER A 125 15.04 25.64 1.75
CA SER A 125 13.70 25.72 2.35
C SER A 125 12.64 25.01 1.49
N ALA A 126 12.71 25.18 0.16
CA ALA A 126 11.83 24.51 -0.78
C ALA A 126 12.02 22.99 -0.76
N TYR A 127 13.29 22.53 -0.71
CA TYR A 127 13.63 21.12 -0.55
C TYR A 127 13.03 20.54 0.74
N LEU A 128 13.24 21.21 1.87
CA LEU A 128 12.71 20.76 3.17
C LEU A 128 11.18 20.67 3.15
N ALA A 129 10.49 21.68 2.61
CA ALA A 129 9.03 21.66 2.52
C ALA A 129 8.52 20.49 1.66
N VAL A 130 9.13 20.29 0.49
CA VAL A 130 8.82 19.17 -0.42
C VAL A 130 9.10 17.82 0.24
N HIS A 131 10.23 17.69 0.91
CA HIS A 131 10.65 16.47 1.59
C HIS A 131 9.70 16.14 2.76
N LEU A 132 9.35 17.12 3.59
CA LEU A 132 8.43 16.95 4.71
C LEU A 132 7.04 16.52 4.23
N ILE A 133 6.50 17.18 3.20
CA ILE A 133 5.17 16.84 2.67
C ILE A 133 5.20 15.46 2.00
N GLY A 134 6.14 15.21 1.10
CA GLY A 134 6.19 13.97 0.33
C GLY A 134 6.63 12.77 1.16
N THR A 135 7.84 12.84 1.71
CA THR A 135 8.50 11.72 2.40
C THR A 135 8.04 11.55 3.83
N GLN A 136 7.84 12.63 4.59
CA GLN A 136 7.56 12.53 6.03
C GLN A 136 6.06 12.52 6.36
N ALA A 137 5.20 13.03 5.47
CA ALA A 137 3.75 13.03 5.68
C ALA A 137 3.01 12.05 4.76
N LEU A 138 3.07 12.25 3.44
CA LEU A 138 2.23 11.51 2.49
C LEU A 138 2.61 10.02 2.40
N LEU A 139 3.90 9.68 2.29
CA LEU A 139 4.34 8.29 2.19
C LEU A 139 4.02 7.47 3.45
N PRO A 140 4.36 7.92 4.69
CA PRO A 140 3.96 7.21 5.90
C PRO A 140 2.45 7.05 5.99
N MET A 141 1.67 8.11 5.75
CA MET A 141 0.21 8.02 5.74
C MET A 141 -0.28 6.96 4.74
N ALA A 142 0.28 6.94 3.53
CA ALA A 142 -0.06 5.95 2.52
C ALA A 142 0.23 4.52 3.00
N HIS A 143 1.41 4.28 3.58
CA HIS A 143 1.78 2.97 4.10
C HIS A 143 0.87 2.51 5.25
N HIS A 144 0.48 3.38 6.19
CA HIS A 144 -0.46 3.00 7.25
C HIS A 144 -1.85 2.64 6.71
N LEU A 145 -2.38 3.46 5.80
CA LEU A 145 -3.68 3.22 5.18
C LEU A 145 -3.67 1.95 4.32
N LEU A 146 -2.58 1.70 3.58
CA LEU A 146 -2.37 0.47 2.84
C LEU A 146 -2.30 -0.74 3.78
N ALA A 147 -1.61 -0.62 4.92
CA ALA A 147 -1.55 -1.69 5.91
C ALA A 147 -2.95 -2.04 6.43
N ALA A 148 -3.72 -1.02 6.82
CA ALA A 148 -5.08 -1.17 7.32
C ALA A 148 -6.00 -1.82 6.27
N TRP A 149 -5.85 -1.45 5.00
CA TRP A 149 -6.57 -2.10 3.91
C TRP A 149 -6.20 -3.58 3.76
N LEU A 150 -4.91 -3.91 3.72
CA LEU A 150 -4.44 -5.30 3.59
C LEU A 150 -4.91 -6.17 4.76
N VAL A 151 -4.87 -5.65 5.99
CA VAL A 151 -5.41 -6.33 7.18
C VAL A 151 -6.91 -6.54 7.04
N GLY A 152 -7.68 -5.51 6.64
CA GLY A 152 -9.12 -5.64 6.48
C GLY A 152 -9.51 -6.65 5.39
N ILE A 153 -8.79 -6.69 4.26
CA ILE A 153 -8.96 -7.72 3.22
C ILE A 153 -8.62 -9.11 3.78
N ALA A 154 -7.52 -9.25 4.52
CA ALA A 154 -7.15 -10.52 5.15
C ALA A 154 -8.23 -11.02 6.12
N LEU A 155 -8.85 -10.14 6.91
CA LEU A 155 -9.95 -10.49 7.80
C LEU A 155 -11.20 -10.95 7.03
N VAL A 156 -11.52 -10.29 5.92
CA VAL A 156 -12.61 -10.71 5.03
C VAL A 156 -12.32 -12.10 4.46
N LEU A 157 -11.11 -12.35 3.97
CA LEU A 157 -10.69 -13.64 3.44
C LEU A 157 -10.69 -14.73 4.52
N LEU A 158 -10.28 -14.40 5.75
CA LEU A 158 -10.32 -15.31 6.88
C LEU A 158 -11.75 -15.73 7.21
N ARG A 159 -12.68 -14.77 7.26
CA ARG A 159 -14.12 -15.04 7.46
C ARG A 159 -14.73 -15.86 6.32
N ALA A 160 -14.22 -15.69 5.10
CA ALA A 160 -14.60 -16.50 3.94
C ALA A 160 -13.90 -17.89 3.90
N GLY A 161 -13.16 -18.28 4.94
CA GLY A 161 -12.48 -19.59 5.03
C GLY A 161 -11.18 -19.69 4.21
N ARG A 162 -10.72 -18.60 3.59
CA ARG A 162 -9.50 -18.56 2.77
C ARG A 162 -8.23 -18.30 3.60
N ARG A 163 -8.03 -19.11 4.65
CA ARG A 163 -6.96 -18.94 5.67
C ARG A 163 -5.56 -18.76 5.08
N ARG A 164 -5.20 -19.52 4.04
CA ARG A 164 -3.87 -19.45 3.41
C ARG A 164 -3.60 -18.09 2.74
N ILE A 165 -4.63 -17.49 2.13
CA ILE A 165 -4.50 -16.19 1.48
C ILE A 165 -4.52 -15.08 2.54
N ALA A 166 -5.30 -15.25 3.61
CA ALA A 166 -5.35 -14.28 4.72
C ALA A 166 -3.99 -14.05 5.41
N LEU A 167 -3.01 -14.95 5.25
CA LEU A 167 -1.65 -14.76 5.78
C LEU A 167 -0.95 -13.50 5.24
N VAL A 168 -1.37 -12.97 4.07
CA VAL A 168 -0.81 -11.72 3.54
C VAL A 168 -1.04 -10.51 4.45
N GLY A 169 -2.00 -10.59 5.38
CA GLY A 169 -2.28 -9.52 6.34
C GLY A 169 -1.40 -9.52 7.60
N VAL A 170 -0.60 -10.57 7.83
CA VAL A 170 0.18 -10.70 9.08
C VAL A 170 1.25 -9.61 9.20
N LEU A 171 2.07 -9.42 8.16
CA LEU A 171 3.13 -8.40 8.19
C LEU A 171 2.55 -6.96 8.17
N PRO A 172 1.51 -6.64 7.38
CA PRO A 172 0.78 -5.38 7.53
C PRO A 172 0.21 -5.14 8.93
N ALA A 173 -0.31 -6.17 9.60
CA ALA A 173 -0.79 -6.06 10.97
C ALA A 173 0.35 -5.75 11.95
N LEU A 174 1.53 -6.35 11.75
CA LEU A 174 2.73 -6.03 12.52
C LEU A 174 3.11 -4.55 12.37
N LEU A 175 3.09 -4.00 11.14
CA LEU A 175 3.34 -2.57 10.92
C LEU A 175 2.38 -1.68 11.72
N LEU A 176 1.08 -1.96 11.67
CA LEU A 176 0.09 -1.18 12.43
C LEU A 176 0.30 -1.30 13.94
N ALA A 177 0.70 -2.49 14.42
CA ALA A 177 1.01 -2.69 15.82
C ALA A 177 2.26 -1.88 16.22
N LEU A 178 3.32 -1.90 15.43
CA LEU A 178 4.53 -1.11 15.68
C LEU A 178 4.22 0.40 15.69
N PHE A 179 3.43 0.88 14.74
CA PHE A 179 2.96 2.27 14.71
C PHE A 179 2.16 2.65 15.96
N ALA A 180 1.23 1.78 16.39
CA ALA A 180 0.42 2.02 17.59
C ALA A 180 1.29 2.03 18.86
N VAL A 181 2.32 1.19 18.93
CA VAL A 181 3.26 1.20 20.04
C VAL A 181 4.08 2.49 20.04
N ASP A 182 4.63 2.93 18.90
CA ASP A 182 5.39 4.18 18.79
C ASP A 182 4.55 5.40 19.23
N ALA A 183 3.27 5.44 18.85
CA ALA A 183 2.36 6.51 19.23
C ALA A 183 2.08 6.60 20.73
N VAL A 184 2.29 5.52 21.49
CA VAL A 184 2.04 5.44 22.95
C VAL A 184 3.34 5.49 23.74
N VAL A 185 4.40 4.88 23.23
CA VAL A 185 5.73 4.81 23.81
C VAL A 185 6.70 5.26 22.72
N PRO A 186 7.01 6.56 22.62
CA PRO A 186 7.86 7.08 21.58
C PRO A 186 9.21 6.36 21.60
N PHE A 187 9.63 5.79 20.48
CA PHE A 187 10.91 5.09 20.39
C PHE A 187 12.12 6.05 20.37
N ALA A 188 11.99 7.27 20.90
CA ALA A 188 13.00 8.33 20.85
C ALA A 188 14.22 8.12 21.76
N ASP A 189 14.39 6.94 22.35
CA ASP A 189 15.58 6.61 23.12
C ASP A 189 16.66 5.99 22.21
N ASP A 190 17.91 6.45 22.33
CA ASP A 190 19.12 5.99 21.59
C ASP A 190 19.53 4.52 21.90
N GLY A 191 18.63 3.72 22.47
CA GLY A 191 18.87 2.33 22.79
C GLY A 191 18.88 1.45 21.54
N SER A 192 19.69 0.39 21.55
CA SER A 192 19.74 -0.62 20.48
C SER A 192 18.38 -1.25 20.16
N ALA A 193 17.47 -1.32 21.14
CA ALA A 193 16.10 -1.78 20.96
C ALA A 193 15.27 -0.86 20.06
N SER A 194 15.42 0.47 20.19
CA SER A 194 14.74 1.44 19.32
C SER A 194 15.20 1.29 17.87
N GLY A 195 16.50 1.19 17.65
CA GLY A 195 17.05 0.98 16.31
C GLY A 195 16.52 -0.29 15.62
N ILE A 196 16.39 -1.41 16.36
CA ILE A 196 15.81 -2.65 15.83
C ILE A 196 14.34 -2.46 15.45
N VAL A 197 13.56 -1.81 16.31
CA VAL A 197 12.13 -1.55 16.06
C VAL A 197 11.95 -0.65 14.85
N TRP A 198 12.74 0.42 14.73
CA TRP A 198 12.74 1.30 13.58
C TRP A 198 13.08 0.56 12.28
N VAL A 199 14.14 -0.27 12.28
CA VAL A 199 14.49 -1.09 11.11
C VAL A 199 13.35 -2.04 10.75
N ALA A 200 12.75 -2.71 11.74
CA ALA A 200 11.60 -3.59 11.51
C ALA A 200 10.41 -2.82 10.89
N TYR A 201 10.12 -1.63 11.41
CA TYR A 201 9.08 -0.76 10.89
C TYR A 201 9.34 -0.35 9.42
N VAL A 202 10.54 0.13 9.11
CA VAL A 202 10.94 0.48 7.73
C VAL A 202 10.86 -0.74 6.81
N LEU A 203 11.36 -1.91 7.23
CA LEU A 203 11.28 -3.13 6.43
C LEU A 203 9.83 -3.56 6.17
N THR A 204 8.92 -3.37 7.13
CA THR A 204 7.51 -3.65 6.89
C THR A 204 6.89 -2.71 5.85
N MET A 205 7.28 -1.43 5.83
CA MET A 205 6.82 -0.47 4.82
C MET A 205 7.39 -0.77 3.44
N LEU A 206 8.72 -0.91 3.34
CA LEU A 206 9.43 -0.96 2.06
C LEU A 206 9.45 -2.35 1.41
N VAL A 207 9.27 -3.41 2.20
CA VAL A 207 9.38 -4.80 1.69
C VAL A 207 8.08 -5.57 1.90
N ALA A 208 7.57 -5.61 3.13
CA ALA A 208 6.46 -6.51 3.44
C ALA A 208 5.16 -6.13 2.72
N GLN A 209 4.83 -4.84 2.64
CA GLN A 209 3.62 -4.38 1.95
C GLN A 209 3.66 -4.59 0.43
N PRO A 210 4.75 -4.22 -0.29
CA PRO A 210 4.96 -4.61 -1.69
C PRO A 210 4.77 -6.10 -1.93
N LEU A 211 5.40 -6.94 -1.11
CA LEU A 211 5.29 -8.40 -1.24
C LEU A 211 3.87 -8.90 -0.95
N ALA A 212 3.17 -8.33 0.03
CA ALA A 212 1.79 -8.66 0.34
C ALA A 212 0.84 -8.32 -0.83
N LEU A 213 1.05 -7.18 -1.50
CA LEU A 213 0.32 -6.79 -2.71
C LEU A 213 0.55 -7.77 -3.86
N VAL A 214 1.81 -8.13 -4.12
CA VAL A 214 2.17 -9.11 -5.16
C VAL A 214 1.57 -10.48 -4.84
N ALA A 215 1.70 -10.96 -3.60
CA ALA A 215 1.16 -12.24 -3.17
C ALA A 215 -0.37 -12.29 -3.29
N LEU A 216 -1.05 -11.23 -2.86
CA LEU A 216 -2.51 -11.09 -2.99
C LEU A 216 -2.92 -11.09 -4.47
N GLY A 217 -2.23 -10.31 -5.30
CA GLY A 217 -2.52 -10.25 -6.74
C GLY A 217 -2.30 -11.58 -7.45
N LEU A 218 -1.20 -12.29 -7.14
CA LEU A 218 -0.94 -13.63 -7.66
C LEU A 218 -2.00 -14.64 -7.21
N ALA A 219 -2.46 -14.56 -5.95
CA ALA A 219 -3.54 -15.42 -5.46
C ALA A 219 -4.82 -15.20 -6.27
N VAL A 220 -5.20 -13.94 -6.51
CA VAL A 220 -6.38 -13.59 -7.33
C VAL A 220 -6.23 -14.04 -8.78
N LEU A 221 -5.05 -13.88 -9.39
CA LEU A 221 -4.83 -14.34 -10.76
C LEU A 221 -4.97 -15.87 -10.90
N ARG A 222 -4.51 -16.63 -9.90
CA ARG A 222 -4.57 -18.10 -9.90
C ARG A 222 -5.98 -18.64 -9.68
N THR A 223 -6.74 -18.06 -8.75
CA THR A 223 -8.08 -18.55 -8.41
C THR A 223 -9.20 -17.86 -9.18
N GLY A 224 -8.96 -16.69 -9.76
CA GLY A 224 -10.03 -15.76 -10.13
C GLY A 224 -10.67 -15.12 -8.89
N THR A 225 -11.53 -14.13 -9.09
CA THR A 225 -12.32 -13.50 -8.01
C THR A 225 -13.55 -14.31 -7.61
N GLY A 226 -14.08 -15.14 -8.51
CA GLY A 226 -15.25 -15.99 -8.30
C GLY A 226 -15.15 -16.91 -7.07
N PRO A 227 -14.04 -17.62 -6.82
CA PRO A 227 -13.90 -18.47 -5.63
C PRO A 227 -13.67 -17.71 -4.32
N LEU A 228 -13.35 -16.41 -4.35
CA LEU A 228 -13.22 -15.61 -3.12
C LEU A 228 -14.57 -15.29 -2.50
N VAL A 229 -15.62 -15.27 -3.34
CA VAL A 229 -17.02 -15.16 -2.96
C VAL A 229 -17.57 -16.58 -2.91
N GLY A 230 -17.49 -17.25 -1.76
CA GLY A 230 -18.09 -18.59 -1.62
C GLY A 230 -19.56 -18.54 -2.08
N ALA A 231 -19.96 -19.44 -2.98
CA ALA A 231 -21.37 -19.62 -3.27
C ALA A 231 -22.08 -19.92 -1.93
N PRO A 232 -23.22 -19.29 -1.63
CA PRO A 232 -23.99 -19.69 -0.48
C PRO A 232 -24.33 -21.17 -0.69
N THR A 233 -23.85 -22.04 0.20
CA THR A 233 -24.48 -23.34 0.41
C THR A 233 -25.85 -23.05 1.00
N GLY A 234 -26.80 -22.67 0.14
CA GLY A 234 -28.20 -22.63 0.52
C GLY A 234 -28.56 -24.03 1.00
N PRO A 235 -29.29 -24.17 2.13
CA PRO A 235 -29.84 -25.46 2.49
C PRO A 235 -30.65 -25.93 1.28
N ALA A 236 -30.34 -27.14 0.79
CA ALA A 236 -31.16 -27.78 -0.22
C ALA A 236 -32.58 -27.81 0.35
N LEU A 237 -33.47 -27.00 -0.20
CA LEU A 237 -34.89 -27.09 0.09
C LEU A 237 -35.31 -28.47 -0.39
N SER A 238 -35.34 -29.42 0.54
CA SER A 238 -36.04 -30.69 0.38
C SER A 238 -37.48 -30.32 0.04
N GLY A 239 -37.83 -30.44 -1.24
CA GLY A 239 -39.17 -30.21 -1.72
C GLY A 239 -40.16 -31.07 -0.93
N PRO A 240 -41.39 -30.60 -0.69
CA PRO A 240 -42.42 -31.39 -0.04
C PRO A 240 -42.77 -32.56 -0.97
N GLY A 241 -42.30 -33.76 -0.60
CA GLY A 241 -42.61 -35.00 -1.29
C GLY A 241 -44.10 -35.30 -1.20
N GLY A 242 -44.78 -35.17 -2.34
CA GLY A 242 -45.94 -35.92 -2.82
C GLY A 242 -46.95 -36.44 -1.79
N THR A 243 -48.03 -35.69 -1.59
CA THR A 243 -49.31 -36.25 -1.14
C THR A 243 -49.95 -37.02 -2.32
N THR A 244 -49.96 -38.35 -2.26
CA THR A 244 -50.80 -39.21 -3.09
C THR A 244 -52.26 -39.12 -2.62
N PRO A 245 -53.26 -38.93 -3.50
CA PRO A 245 -54.67 -38.98 -3.12
C PRO A 245 -55.15 -40.44 -3.01
N PRO A 246 -56.07 -40.76 -2.08
CA PRO A 246 -56.66 -42.08 -1.98
C PRO A 246 -57.66 -42.30 -3.12
N THR A 247 -57.48 -43.38 -3.86
CA THR A 247 -58.50 -43.94 -4.76
C THR A 247 -59.56 -44.64 -3.91
N GLY A 248 -60.80 -44.16 -3.98
CA GLY A 248 -62.00 -44.92 -3.63
C GLY A 248 -62.42 -45.86 -4.75
#